data_AF-A0A9P0BA72-F1
#
_entry.id   AF-A0A9P0BA72-F1
#
_cell.length_a   1.000
_cell.length_b   1.000
_cell.length_c   1.000
_cell.angle_alpha   90.00
_cell.angle_beta   90.00
_cell.angle_gamma   90.00
#
_symmetry.space_group_name_H-M   'P 1'
#
loop_
_entity.id
_entity.type
_entity.pdbx_description
1 polymer ?
#
loop_
_entity_poly.entity_id
_entity_poly.type
_entity_poly.pdbx_seq_one_letter_code
_entity_poly.pdbx_strand_id
1 'polypeptide(L)'
;MVLLYTLVLAIPPLVTNMSRVLHIVVLLILGAAAISAAKNNRKPPTRQAADDDENLSSDCPEPTGYFADSEQCDKYYHCEEGHLTEKLCPDGMVFNDFSTEYEKCDLPFNIDCSQRSKLQEPQPTQHCPRKHGYFAHEDTNICDKFYYCVDGQFNMITCPNGLVYNDKVGICSWPDEAKKTGCSSSEVFKFDCPKVNESFAMTHPRFADPDDCQFFYVCVNGDTPRRSGCRLGQVFDDESKKCEWARQVPECADWYKGRLTDEELMKLEFPPTPRPKGTKVSKRKQRPRPQPVEDDE
;
A
#
# COMPACT_ATOMS: atom_id res chain seq x y z
N MET A 1 69.32 -8.06 9.12
CA MET A 1 69.57 -9.52 9.00
C MET A 1 68.19 -10.18 8.94
N VAL A 2 67.58 -10.45 7.77
CA VAL A 2 67.90 -11.49 6.75
C VAL A 2 67.66 -12.88 7.40
N LEU A 3 66.69 -13.75 7.07
CA LEU A 3 66.05 -14.28 5.84
C LEU A 3 64.58 -14.71 6.17
N LEU A 4 63.50 -14.66 5.37
CA LEU A 4 63.15 -15.14 4.01
C LEU A 4 63.40 -16.63 3.73
N TYR A 5 62.35 -17.48 3.77
CA TYR A 5 62.26 -18.67 2.91
C TYR A 5 60.80 -19.04 2.58
N THR A 6 60.51 -18.95 1.29
CA THR A 6 59.33 -19.42 0.54
C THR A 6 59.35 -20.95 0.37
N LEU A 7 58.18 -21.60 0.38
CA LEU A 7 58.03 -22.91 -0.25
C LEU A 7 56.77 -22.93 -1.14
N VAL A 8 57.03 -22.98 -2.44
CA VAL A 8 56.09 -23.26 -3.53
C VAL A 8 56.34 -24.71 -3.95
N LEU A 9 55.30 -25.56 -4.01
CA LEU A 9 55.30 -26.75 -4.87
C LEU A 9 53.89 -27.01 -5.42
N ALA A 10 53.86 -27.37 -6.70
CA ALA A 10 52.72 -27.42 -7.60
C ALA A 10 52.27 -28.87 -7.94
N ILE A 11 50.95 -29.07 -8.08
CA ILE A 11 50.13 -29.71 -9.16
C ILE A 11 50.81 -30.84 -9.99
N PRO A 12 50.17 -32.02 -10.29
CA PRO A 12 49.07 -32.09 -11.29
C PRO A 12 48.06 -33.28 -11.12
N PRO A 13 47.20 -33.64 -12.11
CA PRO A 13 45.75 -33.46 -12.02
C PRO A 13 44.97 -34.80 -12.09
N LEU A 14 43.70 -34.82 -11.65
CA LEU A 14 42.81 -35.97 -11.84
C LEU A 14 41.81 -35.73 -12.99
N VAL A 15 41.94 -36.68 -13.91
CA VAL A 15 41.43 -36.87 -15.27
C VAL A 15 39.90 -36.96 -15.37
N THR A 16 39.40 -36.45 -16.49
CA THR A 16 38.06 -36.53 -17.09
C THR A 16 37.67 -37.93 -17.61
N ASN A 17 36.38 -38.31 -17.55
CA ASN A 17 35.83 -39.50 -18.22
C ASN A 17 34.50 -39.10 -18.90
N MET A 18 34.43 -38.76 -20.20
CA MET A 18 34.35 -39.60 -21.41
C MET A 18 33.26 -40.70 -21.40
N SER A 19 32.19 -40.47 -22.18
CA SER A 19 31.61 -41.51 -23.04
C SER A 19 30.85 -40.90 -24.24
N ARG A 20 31.46 -41.01 -25.42
CA ARG A 20 30.87 -40.88 -26.76
C ARG A 20 31.51 -42.00 -27.62
N VAL A 21 30.70 -42.83 -28.25
CA VAL A 21 31.02 -43.81 -29.31
C VAL A 21 29.75 -43.85 -30.19
N LEU A 22 29.64 -43.31 -31.41
CA LEU A 22 30.32 -43.46 -32.72
C LEU A 22 30.16 -44.85 -33.37
N HIS A 23 29.38 -44.95 -34.47
CA HIS A 23 29.84 -45.33 -35.84
C HIS A 23 28.65 -45.39 -36.85
N ILE A 24 28.54 -44.52 -37.88
CA ILE A 24 29.03 -44.53 -39.31
C ILE A 24 28.16 -45.38 -40.30
N VAL A 25 27.96 -44.81 -41.51
CA VAL A 25 27.64 -45.41 -42.85
C VAL A 25 26.16 -45.31 -43.28
N VAL A 26 25.70 -44.90 -44.49
CA VAL A 26 26.10 -44.06 -45.65
C VAL A 26 24.99 -44.21 -46.73
N LEU A 27 24.58 -43.09 -47.35
CA LEU A 27 24.06 -42.87 -48.73
C LEU A 27 22.73 -43.45 -49.30
N LEU A 28 21.98 -42.49 -49.88
CA LEU A 28 21.22 -42.44 -51.16
C LEU A 28 19.87 -43.15 -51.30
N ILE A 29 18.79 -42.37 -51.49
CA ILE A 29 18.01 -42.26 -52.76
C ILE A 29 16.77 -41.31 -52.68
N LEU A 30 16.81 -40.30 -53.56
CA LEU A 30 15.76 -39.67 -54.40
C LEU A 30 14.25 -39.71 -54.01
N GLY A 31 13.64 -38.52 -54.00
CA GLY A 31 12.19 -38.33 -54.15
C GLY A 31 11.81 -36.86 -54.20
N ALA A 32 11.53 -36.34 -55.39
CA ALA A 32 11.24 -34.94 -55.69
C ALA A 32 9.82 -34.50 -55.30
N ALA A 33 9.66 -33.24 -54.88
CA ALA A 33 8.53 -32.39 -55.26
C ALA A 33 8.87 -30.91 -54.96
N ALA A 34 9.17 -30.16 -56.02
CA ALA A 34 9.21 -28.71 -56.00
C ALA A 34 7.78 -28.18 -56.18
N ILE A 35 7.32 -27.31 -55.26
CA ILE A 35 6.22 -26.39 -55.53
C ILE A 35 6.81 -24.99 -55.49
N SER A 36 6.82 -24.36 -56.66
CA SER A 36 7.20 -22.98 -56.90
C SER A 36 6.03 -22.08 -56.49
N ALA A 37 6.28 -21.10 -55.63
CA ALA A 37 5.38 -19.95 -55.47
C ALA A 37 6.21 -18.67 -55.40
N ALA A 38 6.02 -17.85 -56.42
CA ALA A 38 6.81 -16.69 -56.77
C ALA A 38 6.72 -15.56 -55.72
N LYS A 39 7.87 -14.95 -55.46
CA LYS A 39 8.03 -13.68 -54.73
C LYS A 39 7.29 -12.57 -55.48
N ASN A 40 6.30 -11.95 -54.84
CA ASN A 40 5.71 -10.72 -55.33
C ASN A 40 6.26 -9.54 -54.50
N ASN A 41 7.20 -8.82 -55.11
CA ASN A 41 7.83 -7.62 -54.57
C ASN A 41 6.87 -6.45 -54.76
N ARG A 42 6.16 -6.05 -53.70
CA ARG A 42 5.41 -4.79 -53.67
C ARG A 42 5.78 -4.03 -52.41
N LYS A 43 6.63 -3.01 -52.59
CA LYS A 43 6.87 -1.96 -51.58
C LYS A 43 5.53 -1.29 -51.27
N PRO A 44 5.10 -1.22 -50.00
CA PRO A 44 4.03 -0.33 -49.60
C PRO A 44 4.49 1.13 -49.77
N PRO A 45 3.58 2.05 -50.16
CA PRO A 45 3.93 3.44 -50.41
C PRO A 45 4.33 4.11 -49.09
N THR A 46 5.47 4.81 -49.14
CA THR A 46 5.95 5.75 -48.14
C THR A 46 4.86 6.78 -47.87
N ARG A 47 4.13 6.65 -46.76
CA ARG A 47 3.51 7.82 -46.14
C ARG A 47 4.67 8.60 -45.54
N GLN A 48 4.94 9.76 -46.13
CA GLN A 48 5.70 10.80 -45.46
C GLN A 48 4.99 11.04 -44.11
N ALA A 49 5.59 10.52 -43.04
CA ALA A 49 5.44 11.15 -41.74
C ALA A 49 6.04 12.54 -41.96
N ALA A 50 5.18 13.55 -41.94
CA ALA A 50 5.64 14.90 -41.73
C ALA A 50 6.40 14.86 -40.40
N ASP A 51 7.67 15.26 -40.47
CA ASP A 51 8.42 15.75 -39.33
C ASP A 51 7.63 16.92 -38.73
N ASP A 52 6.76 16.61 -37.76
CA ASP A 52 6.16 17.57 -36.84
C ASP A 52 6.70 17.25 -35.44
N ASP A 53 8.03 17.29 -35.32
CA ASP A 53 8.75 17.15 -34.07
C ASP A 53 9.72 18.34 -33.98
N GLU A 54 9.19 19.50 -33.59
CA GLU A 54 9.90 20.64 -32.95
C GLU A 54 9.04 21.93 -32.80
N ASN A 55 7.70 21.87 -32.63
CA ASN A 55 6.95 23.04 -32.12
C ASN A 55 5.56 22.70 -31.54
N LEU A 56 5.49 22.07 -30.36
CA LEU A 56 4.21 21.74 -29.70
C LEU A 56 4.00 22.42 -28.34
N SER A 57 4.79 23.44 -27.97
CA SER A 57 4.68 24.09 -26.65
C SER A 57 4.65 25.62 -26.66
N SER A 58 4.51 26.28 -27.81
CA SER A 58 4.41 27.75 -27.87
C SER A 58 2.97 28.28 -27.73
N ASP A 59 1.97 27.42 -27.93
CA ASP A 59 0.57 27.85 -28.08
C ASP A 59 -0.32 27.19 -27.03
N CYS A 60 -1.23 28.00 -26.48
CA CYS A 60 -2.22 27.56 -25.51
C CYS A 60 -3.27 26.61 -26.14
N PRO A 61 -3.56 25.44 -25.54
CA PRO A 61 -4.64 24.56 -26.03
C PRO A 61 -6.00 25.25 -26.07
N GLU A 62 -6.29 26.07 -25.06
CA GLU A 62 -7.44 26.98 -25.03
C GLU A 62 -7.00 28.39 -24.58
N PRO A 63 -7.73 29.45 -24.94
CA PRO A 63 -7.34 30.83 -24.61
C PRO A 63 -7.16 31.10 -23.11
N THR A 64 -7.87 30.35 -22.26
CA THR A 64 -7.81 30.47 -20.81
C THR A 64 -7.80 29.08 -20.18
N GLY A 65 -6.92 28.85 -19.19
CA GLY A 65 -6.95 27.63 -18.40
C GLY A 65 -5.59 27.19 -17.90
N TYR A 66 -5.57 26.02 -17.26
CA TYR A 66 -4.37 25.39 -16.71
C TYR A 66 -4.15 24.02 -17.36
N PHE A 67 -2.95 23.78 -17.88
CA PHE A 67 -2.63 22.59 -18.67
C PHE A 67 -1.36 21.92 -18.16
N ALA A 68 -1.36 20.59 -18.05
CA ALA A 68 -0.20 19.82 -17.63
C ALA A 68 0.92 19.84 -18.68
N ASP A 69 2.17 19.76 -18.22
CA ASP A 69 3.30 19.43 -19.08
C ASP A 69 3.30 17.95 -19.48
N SER A 70 3.81 17.67 -20.68
CA SER A 70 3.82 16.31 -21.26
C SER A 70 4.89 15.39 -20.65
N GLU A 71 5.95 15.95 -20.06
CA GLU A 71 7.08 15.17 -19.53
C GLU A 71 7.28 15.32 -18.02
N GLN A 72 6.89 16.47 -17.45
CA GLN A 72 7.15 16.84 -16.06
C GLN A 72 5.86 16.94 -15.23
N CYS A 73 5.74 16.14 -14.16
CA CYS A 73 4.48 16.01 -13.42
C CYS A 73 4.15 17.24 -12.56
N ASP A 74 5.17 17.99 -12.14
CA ASP A 74 5.00 19.18 -11.31
C ASP A 74 5.05 20.48 -12.11
N LYS A 75 5.09 20.40 -13.44
CA LYS A 75 5.06 21.55 -14.35
C LYS A 75 3.71 21.66 -15.03
N TYR A 76 3.25 22.90 -15.19
CA TYR A 76 2.01 23.22 -15.85
C TYR A 76 2.09 24.60 -16.51
N TYR A 77 1.14 24.87 -17.39
CA TYR A 77 1.02 26.09 -18.15
C TYR A 77 -0.25 26.80 -17.75
N HIS A 78 -0.15 28.09 -17.44
CA HIS A 78 -1.29 28.97 -17.28
C HIS A 78 -1.47 29.76 -18.57
N CYS A 79 -2.64 29.61 -19.18
CA CYS A 79 -3.04 30.33 -20.38
C CYS A 79 -4.03 31.43 -20.00
N GLU A 80 -3.76 32.65 -20.44
CA GLU A 80 -4.64 33.79 -20.26
C GLU A 80 -4.62 34.63 -21.54
N GLU A 81 -5.78 34.81 -22.18
CA GLU A 81 -5.92 35.47 -23.49
C GLU A 81 -4.99 34.88 -24.57
N GLY A 82 -4.71 33.58 -24.49
CA GLY A 82 -3.77 32.87 -25.38
C GLY A 82 -2.29 33.09 -25.04
N HIS A 83 -1.97 33.82 -23.99
CA HIS A 83 -0.61 33.97 -23.49
C HIS A 83 -0.24 32.83 -22.54
N LEU A 84 0.71 32.00 -22.94
CA LEU A 84 1.20 30.86 -22.18
C LEU A 84 2.27 31.31 -21.17
N THR A 85 2.03 31.01 -19.89
CA THR A 85 3.00 31.18 -18.80
C THR A 85 3.34 29.83 -18.19
N GLU A 86 4.62 29.48 -18.20
CA GLU A 86 5.11 28.29 -17.50
C GLU A 86 5.12 28.50 -15.99
N LYS A 87 4.66 27.49 -15.25
CA LYS A 87 4.64 27.46 -13.79
C LYS A 87 5.03 26.08 -13.25
N LEU A 88 5.48 26.05 -12.01
CA LEU A 88 5.81 24.84 -11.26
C LEU A 88 4.97 24.77 -9.99
N CYS A 89 4.50 23.58 -9.67
CA CYS A 89 3.90 23.30 -8.37
C CYS A 89 4.93 23.48 -7.26
N PRO A 90 4.50 23.76 -6.01
CA PRO A 90 5.40 23.77 -4.87
C PRO A 90 6.20 22.48 -4.78
N ASP A 91 7.48 22.56 -4.39
CA ASP A 91 8.36 21.39 -4.31
C ASP A 91 7.74 20.28 -3.43
N GLY A 92 7.58 19.10 -4.02
CA GLY A 92 6.94 17.94 -3.41
C GLY A 92 5.47 17.72 -3.79
N MET A 93 4.88 18.62 -4.58
CA MET A 93 3.53 18.48 -5.15
C MET A 93 3.59 18.34 -6.67
N VAL A 94 2.52 17.79 -7.25
CA VAL A 94 2.38 17.60 -8.70
C VAL A 94 1.09 18.23 -9.20
N PHE A 95 1.06 18.64 -10.47
CA PHE A 95 -0.10 19.30 -11.05
C PHE A 95 -1.26 18.33 -11.22
N ASN A 96 -2.45 18.71 -10.76
CA ASN A 96 -3.69 17.98 -10.90
C ASN A 96 -4.45 18.51 -12.12
N ASP A 97 -4.54 17.69 -13.16
CA ASP A 97 -5.09 18.03 -14.48
C ASP A 97 -6.55 17.58 -14.67
N PHE A 98 -7.25 17.22 -13.60
CA PHE A 98 -8.67 16.83 -13.69
C PHE A 98 -9.61 17.99 -14.05
N SER A 99 -9.17 19.24 -13.90
CA SER A 99 -9.90 20.44 -14.32
C SER A 99 -8.92 21.49 -14.82
N THR A 100 -9.26 22.13 -15.95
CA THR A 100 -8.49 23.22 -16.54
C THR A 100 -8.90 24.60 -16.00
N GLU A 101 -9.92 24.68 -15.14
CA GLU A 101 -10.51 25.95 -14.69
C GLU A 101 -9.73 26.63 -13.55
N TYR A 102 -9.04 25.84 -12.72
CA TYR A 102 -8.37 26.34 -11.52
C TYR A 102 -7.00 25.69 -11.33
N GLU A 103 -6.06 26.49 -10.83
CA GLU A 103 -4.72 26.04 -10.47
C GLU A 103 -4.79 25.07 -9.28
N LYS A 104 -4.44 23.81 -9.49
CA LYS A 104 -4.41 22.81 -8.41
C LYS A 104 -3.17 21.95 -8.48
N CYS A 105 -2.42 21.96 -7.38
CA CYS A 105 -1.37 21.00 -7.09
C CYS A 105 -1.85 20.03 -6.02
N ASP A 106 -1.50 18.76 -6.16
CA ASP A 106 -1.86 17.69 -5.22
C ASP A 106 -0.61 16.86 -4.87
N LEU A 107 -0.74 15.96 -3.90
CA LEU A 107 0.35 15.05 -3.57
C LEU A 107 0.55 14.01 -4.68
N PRO A 108 1.79 13.55 -4.92
CA PRO A 108 2.09 12.53 -5.93
C PRO A 108 1.30 11.23 -5.77
N PHE A 109 0.81 10.92 -4.57
CA PHE A 109 0.00 9.73 -4.31
C PHE A 109 -1.42 9.79 -4.90
N ASN A 110 -1.93 11.00 -5.20
CA ASN A 110 -3.29 11.21 -5.70
C ASN A 110 -3.35 11.35 -7.23
N ILE A 111 -2.21 11.51 -7.92
CA ILE A 111 -2.12 11.82 -9.34
C ILE A 111 -1.19 10.82 -10.02
N ASP A 112 -1.63 10.24 -11.14
CA ASP A 112 -0.80 9.32 -11.91
C ASP A 112 0.22 10.09 -12.77
N CYS A 113 1.46 10.13 -12.29
CA CYS A 113 2.59 10.74 -12.99
C CYS A 113 3.31 9.78 -13.95
N SER A 114 2.81 8.56 -14.20
CA SER A 114 3.54 7.53 -14.94
C SER A 114 3.94 7.96 -16.36
N GLN A 115 3.13 8.79 -17.02
CA GLN A 115 3.41 9.30 -18.37
C GLN A 115 4.31 10.55 -18.39
N ARG A 116 4.41 11.27 -17.26
CA ARG A 116 5.13 12.55 -17.12
C ARG A 116 5.98 12.56 -15.85
N SER A 117 6.90 11.60 -15.75
CA SER A 117 7.57 11.28 -14.48
C SER A 117 8.65 12.26 -14.02
N LYS A 118 9.05 13.24 -14.85
CA LYS A 118 10.06 14.23 -14.45
C LYS A 118 9.49 15.13 -13.35
N LEU A 119 10.37 15.62 -12.48
CA LEU A 119 10.04 16.54 -11.39
C LEU A 119 11.13 17.61 -11.32
N GLN A 120 10.82 18.74 -10.69
CA GLN A 120 11.80 19.76 -10.36
C GLN A 120 12.88 19.21 -9.41
N GLU A 121 14.02 19.88 -9.37
CA GLU A 121 15.08 19.59 -8.40
C GLU A 121 14.56 19.70 -6.95
N PRO A 122 14.79 18.69 -6.10
CA PRO A 122 14.29 18.71 -4.72
C PRO A 122 14.94 19.82 -3.90
N GLN A 123 14.17 20.42 -3.00
CA GLN A 123 14.65 21.42 -2.04
C GLN A 123 14.59 20.83 -0.62
N PRO A 124 15.58 20.00 -0.24
CA PRO A 124 15.54 19.28 1.03
C PRO A 124 15.70 20.23 2.22
N THR A 125 15.00 19.89 3.30
CA THR A 125 15.09 20.53 4.62
C THR A 125 15.18 19.42 5.67
N GLN A 126 15.22 19.79 6.96
CA GLN A 126 15.33 18.79 8.04
C GLN A 126 14.14 17.82 8.00
N HIS A 127 14.41 16.50 7.92
CA HIS A 127 13.41 15.42 7.84
C HIS A 127 12.49 15.44 6.59
N CYS A 128 12.71 16.38 5.67
CA CYS A 128 11.87 16.61 4.51
C CYS A 128 12.74 16.58 3.24
N PRO A 129 12.81 15.44 2.52
CA PRO A 129 13.48 15.35 1.22
C PRO A 129 12.97 16.37 0.19
N ARG A 130 11.69 16.76 0.27
CA ARG A 130 11.08 17.89 -0.46
C ARG A 130 10.24 18.73 0.50
N LYS A 131 9.94 19.97 0.13
CA LYS A 131 9.19 20.91 1.00
C LYS A 131 7.80 20.42 1.38
N HIS A 132 7.14 19.66 0.51
CA HIS A 132 5.82 19.09 0.74
C HIS A 132 5.83 17.57 0.61
N GLY A 133 5.06 16.89 1.44
CA GLY A 133 4.80 15.46 1.29
C GLY A 133 4.84 14.67 2.58
N TYR A 134 4.71 13.35 2.43
CA TYR A 134 4.85 12.39 3.51
C TYR A 134 6.12 11.56 3.29
N PHE A 135 6.98 11.52 4.30
CA PHE A 135 8.30 10.88 4.20
C PHE A 135 8.53 9.91 5.35
N ALA A 136 9.16 8.78 5.06
CA ALA A 136 9.52 7.81 6.08
C ALA A 136 10.56 8.41 7.05
N HIS A 137 10.57 7.89 8.28
CA HIS A 137 11.64 8.18 9.22
C HIS A 137 13.02 7.75 8.65
N GLU A 138 14.09 8.50 8.93
CA GLU A 138 15.42 8.21 8.36
C GLU A 138 16.03 6.91 8.89
N ASP A 139 15.82 6.62 10.18
CA ASP A 139 16.15 5.32 10.76
C ASP A 139 15.21 4.24 10.22
N THR A 140 15.78 3.26 9.52
CA THR A 140 15.06 2.13 8.92
C THR A 140 14.40 1.22 9.94
N ASN A 141 14.86 1.23 11.21
CA ASN A 141 14.27 0.45 12.29
C ASN A 141 13.01 1.11 12.86
N ILE A 142 12.74 2.38 12.51
CA ILE A 142 11.53 3.09 12.92
C ILE A 142 10.49 2.92 11.82
N CYS A 143 9.62 1.93 12.04
CA CYS A 143 8.61 1.48 11.07
C CYS A 143 7.30 2.25 11.19
N ASP A 144 6.96 2.71 12.40
CA ASP A 144 5.68 3.30 12.76
C ASP A 144 5.67 4.83 12.69
N LYS A 145 6.77 5.50 12.34
CA LYS A 145 6.85 6.96 12.28
C LYS A 145 7.15 7.47 10.89
N PHE A 146 6.58 8.63 10.59
CA PHE A 146 6.79 9.35 9.35
C PHE A 146 6.65 10.86 9.58
N TYR A 147 7.14 11.63 8.63
CA TYR A 147 7.11 13.08 8.64
C TYR A 147 6.07 13.58 7.64
N TYR A 148 5.24 14.52 8.07
CA TYR A 148 4.38 15.32 7.20
C TYR A 148 4.99 16.71 7.05
N CYS A 149 5.39 17.05 5.83
CA CYS A 149 6.08 18.28 5.50
C CYS A 149 5.17 19.28 4.79
N VAL A 150 5.20 20.53 5.25
CA VAL A 150 4.56 21.69 4.63
C VAL A 150 5.56 22.83 4.61
N ASP A 151 5.88 23.36 3.43
CA ASP A 151 6.91 24.40 3.25
C ASP A 151 8.26 24.09 3.94
N GLY A 152 8.65 22.82 3.96
CA GLY A 152 9.88 22.34 4.60
C GLY A 152 9.85 22.27 6.12
N GLN A 153 8.70 22.50 6.74
CA GLN A 153 8.48 22.26 8.17
C GLN A 153 7.81 20.90 8.37
N PHE A 154 8.43 20.04 9.18
CA PHE A 154 7.95 18.68 9.44
C PHE A 154 7.10 18.59 10.71
N ASN A 155 6.09 17.72 10.67
CA ASN A 155 5.43 17.17 11.84
C ASN A 155 5.67 15.65 11.85
N MET A 156 6.22 15.12 12.94
CA MET A 156 6.39 13.67 13.09
C MET A 156 5.08 13.04 13.57
N ILE A 157 4.57 12.06 12.82
CA ILE A 157 3.33 11.35 13.10
C ILE A 157 3.65 9.88 13.36
N THR A 158 2.98 9.31 14.36
CA THR A 158 3.05 7.87 14.66
C THR A 158 1.81 7.19 14.10
N CYS A 159 2.01 6.12 13.34
CA CYS A 159 0.97 5.25 12.82
C CYS A 159 0.17 4.61 13.97
N PRO A 160 -1.12 4.29 13.75
CA PRO A 160 -1.88 3.49 14.68
C PRO A 160 -1.17 2.18 15.04
N ASN A 161 -1.40 1.69 16.26
CA ASN A 161 -0.72 0.51 16.79
C ASN A 161 -0.79 -0.70 15.82
N GLY A 162 0.38 -1.25 15.50
CA GLY A 162 0.52 -2.41 14.63
C GLY A 162 0.51 -2.12 13.13
N LEU A 163 0.46 -0.84 12.73
CA LEU A 163 0.68 -0.41 11.35
C LEU A 163 2.07 0.20 11.17
N VAL A 164 2.56 0.14 9.95
CA VAL A 164 3.84 0.74 9.53
C VAL A 164 3.61 1.72 8.41
N TYR A 165 4.45 2.75 8.32
CA TYR A 165 4.36 3.72 7.24
C TYR A 165 4.76 3.08 5.90
N ASN A 166 3.87 3.16 4.92
CA ASN A 166 4.06 2.69 3.56
C ASN A 166 4.38 3.88 2.65
N ASP A 167 5.67 4.02 2.32
CA ASP A 167 6.24 5.12 1.54
C ASP A 167 5.74 5.15 0.08
N LYS A 168 5.30 4.01 -0.47
CA LYS A 168 4.82 3.91 -1.85
C LYS A 168 3.44 4.54 -2.06
N VAL A 169 2.61 4.56 -1.01
CA VAL A 169 1.21 5.05 -1.07
C VAL A 169 0.94 6.21 -0.10
N GLY A 170 1.90 6.53 0.78
CA GLY A 170 1.78 7.67 1.69
C GLY A 170 0.81 7.44 2.85
N ILE A 171 0.55 6.19 3.24
CA ILE A 171 -0.38 5.84 4.33
C ILE A 171 0.21 4.80 5.27
N CYS A 172 -0.38 4.65 6.46
CA CYS A 172 -0.05 3.55 7.36
C CYS A 172 -0.78 2.27 6.92
N SER A 173 -0.02 1.22 6.62
CA SER A 173 -0.52 -0.08 6.18
C SER A 173 -0.04 -1.19 7.10
N TRP A 174 -0.57 -2.40 6.92
CA TRP A 174 -0.03 -3.57 7.62
C TRP A 174 1.41 -3.86 7.15
N PRO A 175 2.29 -4.38 8.03
CA PRO A 175 3.67 -4.73 7.69
C PRO A 175 3.80 -5.59 6.41
N ASP A 176 2.94 -6.59 6.24
CA ASP A 176 2.89 -7.50 5.10
C ASP A 176 2.47 -6.83 3.79
N GLU A 177 1.71 -5.75 3.87
CA GLU A 177 1.28 -4.94 2.72
C GLU A 177 2.33 -3.90 2.34
N ALA A 178 2.89 -3.20 3.34
CA ALA A 178 3.92 -2.19 3.14
C ALA A 178 5.21 -2.79 2.55
N LYS A 179 5.55 -4.03 2.94
CA LYS A 179 6.76 -4.75 2.50
C LYS A 179 8.03 -3.89 2.67
N LYS A 180 8.05 -3.06 3.71
CA LYS A 180 9.21 -2.25 4.08
C LYS A 180 10.27 -3.17 4.68
N THR A 181 11.50 -3.09 4.16
CA THR A 181 12.63 -3.90 4.62
C THR A 181 12.92 -3.60 6.10
N GLY A 182 13.04 -4.65 6.92
CA GLY A 182 13.27 -4.53 8.37
C GLY A 182 12.03 -4.18 9.20
N CYS A 183 10.85 -4.18 8.56
CA CYS A 183 9.57 -3.89 9.20
C CYS A 183 8.55 -5.01 8.93
N SER A 184 8.96 -6.28 8.94
CA SER A 184 8.01 -7.40 8.83
C SER A 184 7.14 -7.54 10.07
N SER A 185 6.01 -8.23 9.96
CA SER A 185 5.09 -8.43 11.10
C SER A 185 5.80 -9.07 12.30
N SER A 186 6.60 -10.12 12.10
CA SER A 186 7.35 -10.77 13.19
C SER A 186 8.38 -9.84 13.83
N GLU A 187 9.03 -8.96 13.07
CA GLU A 187 10.01 -8.00 13.61
C GLU A 187 9.34 -6.88 14.41
N VAL A 188 8.25 -6.32 13.87
CA VAL A 188 7.50 -5.23 14.51
C VAL A 188 6.86 -5.71 15.81
N PHE A 189 6.27 -6.90 15.80
CA PHE A 189 5.57 -7.45 16.95
C PHE A 189 6.44 -8.30 17.88
N LYS A 190 7.65 -8.67 17.47
CA LYS A 190 8.54 -9.60 18.18
C LYS A 190 7.84 -10.89 18.61
N PHE A 191 6.93 -11.36 17.77
CA PHE A 191 6.08 -12.53 18.00
C PHE A 191 6.08 -13.38 16.73
N ASP A 192 6.24 -14.69 16.91
CA ASP A 192 6.15 -15.66 15.82
C ASP A 192 4.91 -16.54 15.99
N CYS A 193 4.15 -16.70 14.91
CA CYS A 193 2.97 -17.54 14.90
C CYS A 193 3.32 -19.01 15.18
N PRO A 194 2.65 -19.65 16.16
CA PRO A 194 2.79 -21.08 16.38
C PRO A 194 2.52 -21.89 15.11
N LYS A 195 3.34 -22.91 14.87
CA LYS A 195 3.19 -23.78 13.69
C LYS A 195 1.94 -24.63 13.83
N VAL A 196 1.10 -24.57 12.81
CA VAL A 196 -0.18 -25.28 12.75
C VAL A 196 -0.34 -25.95 11.38
N ASN A 197 -1.31 -26.84 11.24
CA ASN A 197 -1.62 -27.45 9.96
C ASN A 197 -2.24 -26.43 8.98
N GLU A 198 -2.19 -26.72 7.69
CA GLU A 198 -2.66 -25.81 6.63
C GLU A 198 -4.15 -25.48 6.77
N SER A 199 -4.98 -26.47 7.15
CA SER A 199 -6.42 -26.25 7.30
C SER A 199 -6.75 -25.28 8.42
N PHE A 200 -6.05 -25.36 9.55
CA PHE A 200 -6.21 -24.41 10.65
C PHE A 200 -5.55 -23.06 10.33
N ALA A 201 -4.42 -23.04 9.63
CA ALA A 201 -3.77 -21.81 9.18
C ALA A 201 -4.70 -20.91 8.35
N MET A 202 -5.50 -21.51 7.46
CA MET A 202 -6.53 -20.81 6.68
C MET A 202 -7.63 -20.16 7.53
N THR A 203 -7.83 -20.62 8.78
CA THR A 203 -8.82 -20.02 9.69
C THR A 203 -8.30 -18.77 10.42
N HIS A 204 -7.05 -18.38 10.17
CA HIS A 204 -6.36 -17.28 10.84
C HIS A 204 -6.40 -17.41 12.37
N PRO A 205 -5.71 -18.42 12.92
CA PRO A 205 -5.82 -18.76 14.32
C PRO A 205 -5.35 -17.62 15.23
N ARG A 206 -5.92 -17.58 16.42
CA ARG A 206 -5.67 -16.56 17.43
C ARG A 206 -4.85 -17.12 18.58
N PHE A 207 -3.93 -16.32 19.10
CA PHE A 207 -3.05 -16.69 20.21
C PHE A 207 -2.93 -15.53 21.18
N ALA A 208 -2.93 -15.83 22.48
CA ALA A 208 -2.74 -14.81 23.50
C ALA A 208 -1.43 -14.03 23.31
N ASP A 209 -1.46 -12.74 23.63
CA ASP A 209 -0.25 -11.94 23.78
C ASP A 209 0.40 -12.33 25.12
N PRO A 210 1.70 -12.72 25.13
CA PRO A 210 2.36 -13.19 26.34
C PRO A 210 2.60 -12.09 27.39
N ASP A 211 2.61 -10.83 26.97
CA ASP A 211 2.93 -9.68 27.82
C ASP A 211 1.70 -8.83 28.16
N ASP A 212 0.58 -9.03 27.45
CA ASP A 212 -0.61 -8.21 27.60
C ASP A 212 -1.92 -8.99 27.46
N CYS A 213 -2.55 -9.31 28.59
CA CYS A 213 -3.83 -10.03 28.62
C CYS A 213 -4.96 -9.36 27.82
N GLN A 214 -4.92 -8.04 27.56
CA GLN A 214 -5.95 -7.39 26.74
C GLN A 214 -5.77 -7.69 25.25
N PHE A 215 -4.57 -8.04 24.80
CA PHE A 215 -4.24 -8.23 23.41
C PHE A 215 -4.03 -9.70 23.04
N PHE A 216 -4.08 -9.96 21.74
CA PHE A 216 -3.85 -11.26 21.15
C PHE A 216 -3.35 -11.07 19.71
N TYR A 217 -2.73 -12.10 19.16
CA TYR A 217 -2.28 -12.11 17.77
C TYR A 217 -3.25 -12.92 16.91
N VAL A 218 -3.62 -12.36 15.76
CA VAL A 218 -4.27 -13.07 14.67
C VAL A 218 -3.18 -13.46 13.68
N CYS A 219 -2.97 -14.76 13.48
CA CYS A 219 -1.98 -15.28 12.55
C CYS A 219 -2.60 -15.48 11.16
N VAL A 220 -2.51 -14.45 10.31
CA VAL A 220 -2.98 -14.54 8.92
C VAL A 220 -2.21 -15.64 8.21
N ASN A 221 -2.93 -16.56 7.56
CA ASN A 221 -2.43 -17.80 6.97
C ASN A 221 -1.49 -18.63 7.86
N GLY A 222 -1.60 -18.50 9.18
CA GLY A 222 -0.82 -19.25 10.16
C GLY A 222 0.63 -18.79 10.34
N ASP A 223 1.08 -17.73 9.65
CA ASP A 223 2.48 -17.28 9.68
C ASP A 223 2.66 -15.78 9.88
N THR A 224 1.67 -14.95 9.53
CA THR A 224 1.78 -13.49 9.59
C THR A 224 1.01 -12.93 10.80
N PRO A 225 1.67 -12.53 11.90
CA PRO A 225 0.98 -12.05 13.09
C PRO A 225 0.41 -10.64 12.91
N ARG A 226 -0.80 -10.41 13.39
CA ARG A 226 -1.41 -9.08 13.55
C ARG A 226 -1.93 -8.92 14.96
N ARG A 227 -1.37 -7.96 15.71
CA ARG A 227 -1.81 -7.68 17.08
C ARG A 227 -3.20 -7.05 17.08
N SER A 228 -4.11 -7.58 17.88
CA SER A 228 -5.48 -7.12 18.05
C SER A 228 -5.82 -7.05 19.53
N GLY A 229 -6.77 -6.20 19.91
CA GLY A 229 -7.15 -5.96 21.29
C GLY A 229 -8.60 -6.34 21.59
N CYS A 230 -8.83 -6.91 22.76
CA CYS A 230 -10.14 -7.02 23.36
C CYS A 230 -10.64 -5.64 23.82
N ARG A 231 -11.96 -5.52 24.03
CA ARG A 231 -12.54 -4.28 24.56
C ARG A 231 -11.98 -4.00 25.96
N LEU A 232 -11.97 -2.73 26.34
CA LEU A 232 -11.54 -2.33 27.68
C LEU A 232 -12.36 -3.08 28.74
N GLY A 233 -11.69 -3.69 29.72
CA GLY A 233 -12.27 -4.55 30.75
C GLY A 233 -12.34 -6.04 30.38
N GLN A 234 -12.13 -6.39 29.12
CA GLN A 234 -11.99 -7.76 28.64
C GLN A 234 -10.51 -8.14 28.46
N VAL A 235 -10.25 -9.44 28.50
CA VAL A 235 -8.95 -10.08 28.25
C VAL A 235 -9.15 -11.22 27.26
N PHE A 236 -8.09 -11.62 26.56
CA PHE A 236 -8.15 -12.75 25.67
C PHE A 236 -7.97 -14.06 26.45
N ASP A 237 -8.95 -14.95 26.35
CA ASP A 237 -8.88 -16.30 26.88
C ASP A 237 -8.29 -17.24 25.83
N ASP A 238 -7.10 -17.79 26.12
CA ASP A 238 -6.40 -18.68 25.19
C ASP A 238 -7.05 -20.06 25.09
N GLU A 239 -7.88 -20.47 26.07
CA GLU A 239 -8.59 -21.75 26.00
C GLU A 239 -9.78 -21.68 25.03
N SER A 240 -10.65 -20.67 25.20
CA SER A 240 -11.82 -20.49 24.32
C SER A 240 -11.52 -19.73 23.02
N LYS A 241 -10.32 -19.15 22.89
CA LYS A 241 -9.87 -18.30 21.76
C LYS A 241 -10.77 -17.08 21.53
N LYS A 242 -11.27 -16.47 22.61
CA LYS A 242 -12.21 -15.34 22.58
C LYS A 242 -11.86 -14.31 23.65
N CYS A 243 -12.37 -13.10 23.45
CA CYS A 243 -12.32 -12.08 24.48
C CYS A 243 -13.40 -12.36 25.53
N GLU A 244 -12.99 -12.48 26.78
CA GLU A 244 -13.90 -12.61 27.93
C GLU A 244 -13.60 -11.57 29.00
N TRP A 245 -14.53 -11.39 29.93
CA TRP A 245 -14.32 -10.48 31.06
C TRP A 245 -13.15 -10.95 31.92
N ALA A 246 -12.27 -10.02 32.32
CA ALA A 246 -11.04 -10.34 33.05
C ALA A 246 -11.27 -11.33 34.20
N ARG A 247 -12.30 -11.09 35.03
CA ARG A 247 -12.68 -11.93 36.18
C ARG A 247 -13.00 -13.39 35.85
N GLN A 248 -13.30 -13.72 34.59
CA GLN A 248 -13.65 -15.06 34.14
C GLN A 248 -12.44 -15.86 33.65
N VAL A 249 -11.31 -15.18 33.41
CA VAL A 249 -10.07 -15.78 32.92
C VAL A 249 -9.07 -15.80 34.08
N PRO A 250 -8.90 -16.92 34.81
CA PRO A 250 -8.18 -16.93 36.10
C PRO A 250 -6.75 -16.40 36.02
N GLU A 251 -6.05 -16.69 34.93
CA GLU A 251 -4.68 -16.23 34.64
C GLU A 251 -4.57 -14.70 34.46
N CYS A 252 -5.65 -14.05 34.03
CA CYS A 252 -5.71 -12.62 33.73
C CYS A 252 -6.73 -11.87 34.60
N ALA A 253 -7.28 -12.50 35.65
CA ALA A 253 -8.33 -11.94 36.51
C ALA A 253 -7.95 -10.60 37.14
N ASP A 254 -6.65 -10.45 37.39
CA ASP A 254 -6.07 -9.30 38.08
C ASP A 254 -5.47 -8.27 37.11
N TRP A 255 -5.55 -8.47 35.79
CA TRP A 255 -4.88 -7.65 34.78
C TRP A 255 -5.21 -6.16 34.87
N TYR A 256 -6.47 -5.82 35.19
CA TYR A 256 -6.92 -4.44 35.30
C TYR A 256 -6.78 -3.84 36.70
N LYS A 257 -6.29 -4.61 37.70
CA LYS A 257 -6.08 -4.07 39.05
C LYS A 257 -5.08 -2.90 38.99
N GLY A 258 -5.50 -1.74 39.49
CA GLY A 258 -4.70 -0.52 39.46
C GLY A 258 -4.73 0.25 38.13
N ARG A 259 -5.35 -0.30 37.07
CA ARG A 259 -5.64 0.40 35.81
C ARG A 259 -7.08 0.93 35.76
N LEU A 260 -8.01 0.16 36.33
CA LEU A 260 -9.42 0.50 36.48
C LEU A 260 -9.89 0.14 37.89
N THR A 261 -10.89 0.85 38.39
CA THR A 261 -11.60 0.50 39.62
C THR A 261 -12.61 -0.62 39.36
N ASP A 262 -12.96 -1.37 40.40
CA ASP A 262 -13.97 -2.43 40.31
C ASP A 262 -15.33 -1.88 39.83
N GLU A 263 -15.68 -0.65 40.22
CA GLU A 263 -16.90 0.01 39.78
C GLU A 263 -16.88 0.34 38.28
N GLU A 264 -15.74 0.81 37.76
CA GLU A 264 -15.56 1.05 36.32
C GLU A 264 -15.63 -0.25 35.52
N LEU A 265 -15.00 -1.32 36.00
CA LEU A 265 -15.05 -2.63 35.36
C LEU A 265 -16.49 -3.17 35.32
N MET A 266 -17.24 -3.04 36.43
CA MET A 266 -18.65 -3.42 36.47
C MET A 266 -19.52 -2.59 35.53
N LYS A 267 -19.26 -1.28 35.39
CA LYS A 267 -19.97 -0.42 34.43
C LYS A 267 -19.70 -0.80 32.97
N LEU A 268 -18.51 -1.31 32.67
CA LEU A 268 -18.16 -1.82 31.34
C LEU A 268 -18.89 -3.14 31.04
N GLU A 269 -18.97 -4.04 32.01
CA GLU A 269 -19.68 -5.33 31.87
C GLU A 269 -21.20 -5.18 31.82
N PHE A 270 -21.74 -4.27 32.64
CA PHE A 270 -23.16 -4.02 32.79
C PHE A 270 -23.47 -2.55 32.48
N PRO A 271 -23.41 -2.13 31.21
CA PRO A 271 -23.66 -0.75 30.85
C PRO A 271 -25.12 -0.39 31.18
N PRO A 272 -25.37 0.79 31.78
CA PRO A 272 -26.71 1.22 32.10
C PRO A 272 -27.54 1.33 30.82
N THR A 273 -28.77 0.80 30.84
CA THR A 273 -29.68 0.92 29.70
C THR A 273 -29.99 2.40 29.45
N PRO A 274 -29.85 2.90 28.21
CA PRO A 274 -30.23 4.27 27.89
C PRO A 274 -31.71 4.44 28.22
N ARG A 275 -32.05 5.43 29.06
CA ARG A 275 -33.45 5.77 29.31
C ARG A 275 -34.09 6.15 27.97
N PRO A 276 -35.24 5.57 27.58
CA PRO A 276 -35.89 5.92 26.34
C PRO A 276 -36.21 7.42 26.35
N LYS A 277 -35.64 8.17 25.40
CA LYS A 277 -36.02 9.57 25.17
C LYS A 277 -37.48 9.54 24.75
N GLY A 278 -38.37 10.06 25.59
CA GLY A 278 -39.81 10.08 25.33
C GLY A 278 -40.10 10.73 23.98
N THR A 279 -40.46 9.93 22.98
CA THR A 279 -40.89 10.41 21.68
C THR A 279 -42.19 11.18 21.89
N LYS A 280 -42.19 12.50 21.66
CA LYS A 280 -43.43 13.27 21.57
C LYS A 280 -44.22 12.72 20.38
N VAL A 281 -45.20 11.86 20.63
CA VAL A 281 -46.12 11.37 19.61
C VAL A 281 -46.90 12.58 19.09
N SER A 282 -46.56 13.03 17.89
CA SER A 282 -47.40 13.96 17.13
C SER A 282 -48.73 13.26 16.86
N LYS A 283 -49.82 13.76 17.46
CA LYS A 283 -51.18 13.25 17.21
C LYS A 283 -51.51 13.42 15.74
N ARG A 284 -51.36 12.35 14.96
CA ARG A 284 -51.81 12.28 13.56
C ARG A 284 -53.33 12.43 13.54
N LYS A 285 -53.83 13.53 12.97
CA LYS A 285 -55.26 13.81 12.79
C LYS A 285 -55.91 12.63 12.05
N GLN A 286 -56.92 11.99 12.65
CA GLN A 286 -57.68 10.93 11.99
C GLN A 286 -58.36 11.51 10.74
N ARG A 287 -58.20 10.82 9.61
CA ARG A 287 -58.85 11.14 8.34
C ARG A 287 -60.29 10.58 8.38
N PRO A 288 -61.34 11.33 7.98
CA PRO A 288 -62.71 10.84 8.06
C PRO A 288 -62.95 9.63 7.15
N ARG A 289 -63.80 8.71 7.62
CA ARG A 289 -64.21 7.47 6.94
C ARG A 289 -65.13 7.80 5.74
N PRO A 290 -64.92 7.25 4.53
CA PRO A 290 -65.84 7.41 3.42
C PRO A 290 -67.18 6.70 3.69
N GLN A 291 -68.28 7.30 3.27
CA GLN A 291 -69.62 6.69 3.32
C GLN A 291 -69.82 5.72 2.13
N PRO A 292 -70.61 4.64 2.29
CA PRO A 292 -70.94 3.74 1.18
C PRO A 292 -71.89 4.39 0.18
N VAL A 293 -71.67 4.12 -1.10
CA VAL A 293 -72.56 4.47 -2.21
C VAL A 293 -73.63 3.37 -2.30
N GLU A 294 -74.91 3.75 -2.35
CA GLU A 294 -76.02 2.85 -2.65
C GLU A 294 -76.10 2.69 -4.18
N ASP A 295 -76.06 1.45 -4.67
CA ASP A 295 -76.30 1.12 -6.07
C ASP A 295 -77.80 0.81 -6.24
N ASP A 296 -78.47 1.58 -7.10
CA ASP A 296 -79.84 1.36 -7.56
C ASP A 296 -79.88 0.20 -8.57
N GLU A 297 -80.64 -0.87 -8.27
CA GLU A 297 -81.52 -1.62 -9.18
C GLU A 297 -82.43 -2.61 -8.42
#